data_AF-A0A9Q9K536-F1
#
_entry.id   AF-A0A9Q9K536-F1
#
_cell.length_a   1.000
_cell.length_b   1.000
_cell.length_c   1.000
_cell.angle_alpha   90.00
_cell.angle_beta   90.00
_cell.angle_gamma   90.00
#
_symmetry.space_group_name_H-M   'P 1'
#
loop_
_entity.id
_entity.type
_entity.pdbx_description
1 polymer ?
#
loop_
_entity_poly.entity_id
_entity_poly.type
_entity_poly.pdbx_seq_one_letter_code
_entity_poly.pdbx_strand_id
1 'polypeptide(L)'
;MSLNTHIEDKLKPYLIEIDEGSYYPKDFIRTLFKEGYFKEDDIKNNSEIIEKVSESCLTTGFCLWCQLAFSTYLKNAESPYFKQDLQQKLLSGEILGATGLSNPMKSFNDLETFNLSHHYDENQQLIVNGRLPAISNIGPDHYFGAISKNASSDELVMFIVQANQTGITMQEMSHFLGVNGSATFSIDMHHVLIPEEHIITHNAKAFASQIRPQFVALQIPIALGAIRSSLDLIHQFSHAQNGINQYLEYDVQVFENQYDQIRKQFYDVSEKNVLQNKFEDLIELKKSAGYLLLDVNQASMVNGGSKAYAYHSPQARKLKEGFFFAALTPTLRHLGKLQEELKASVY
;
A
#
# COMPACT_ATOMS: atom_id res chain seq x y z
N MET A 1 -19.37 -13.75 6.90
CA MET A 1 -19.86 -14.11 5.54
C MET A 1 -18.68 -14.62 4.72
N SER A 2 -18.85 -15.08 3.46
CA SER A 2 -17.67 -15.36 2.61
C SER A 2 -17.03 -14.04 2.13
N LEU A 3 -15.73 -14.06 1.77
CA LEU A 3 -15.05 -12.86 1.25
C LEU A 3 -15.74 -12.33 -0.01
N ASN A 4 -16.15 -13.23 -0.90
CA ASN A 4 -16.88 -12.86 -2.12
C ASN A 4 -18.21 -12.18 -1.78
N THR A 5 -18.95 -12.69 -0.80
CA THR A 5 -20.20 -12.05 -0.33
C THR A 5 -19.94 -10.63 0.18
N HIS A 6 -18.90 -10.42 0.99
CA HIS A 6 -18.52 -9.08 1.42
C HIS A 6 -18.18 -8.16 0.25
N ILE A 7 -17.42 -8.66 -0.73
CA ILE A 7 -17.03 -7.89 -1.91
C ILE A 7 -18.28 -7.49 -2.73
N GLU A 8 -19.18 -8.43 -3.02
CA GLU A 8 -20.39 -8.16 -3.80
C GLU A 8 -21.34 -7.20 -3.07
N ASP A 9 -21.54 -7.37 -1.76
CA ASP A 9 -22.60 -6.66 -1.05
C ASP A 9 -22.12 -5.34 -0.42
N LYS A 10 -20.83 -5.22 -0.10
CA LYS A 10 -20.29 -4.13 0.74
C LYS A 10 -19.17 -3.33 0.08
N LEU A 11 -18.63 -3.77 -1.06
CA LEU A 11 -17.58 -3.05 -1.78
C LEU A 11 -18.00 -2.67 -3.20
N LYS A 12 -18.41 -3.64 -4.01
CA LYS A 12 -18.79 -3.43 -5.42
C LYS A 12 -19.88 -2.37 -5.64
N PRO A 13 -20.88 -2.20 -4.77
CA PRO A 13 -21.89 -1.17 -4.95
C PRO A 13 -21.35 0.27 -4.87
N TYR A 14 -20.17 0.47 -4.27
CA TYR A 14 -19.60 1.80 -3.98
C TYR A 14 -18.39 2.13 -4.85
N LEU A 15 -18.14 1.36 -5.92
CA LEU A 15 -16.90 1.47 -6.71
C LEU A 15 -16.72 2.82 -7.41
N ILE A 16 -17.81 3.50 -7.75
CA ILE A 16 -17.79 4.83 -8.35
C ILE A 16 -17.47 5.87 -7.28
N GLU A 17 -18.15 5.80 -6.14
CA GLU A 17 -17.96 6.70 -5.01
C GLU A 17 -16.55 6.58 -4.41
N ILE A 18 -15.96 5.38 -4.42
CA ILE A 18 -14.55 5.18 -4.06
C ILE A 18 -13.61 5.83 -5.08
N ASP A 19 -13.91 5.74 -6.38
CA ASP A 19 -13.06 6.37 -7.41
C ASP A 19 -13.12 7.90 -7.36
N GLU A 20 -14.30 8.45 -7.06
CA GLU A 20 -14.53 9.89 -6.90
C GLU A 20 -14.04 10.44 -5.56
N GLY A 21 -13.90 9.58 -4.55
CA GLY A 21 -13.47 9.96 -3.21
C GLY A 21 -14.60 10.37 -2.27
N SER A 22 -15.86 10.19 -2.66
CA SER A 22 -17.01 10.43 -1.79
C SER A 22 -17.28 9.28 -0.81
N TYR A 23 -16.61 8.13 -0.98
CA TYR A 23 -16.72 6.99 -0.07
C TYR A 23 -15.36 6.38 0.27
N TYR A 24 -15.02 6.40 1.56
CA TYR A 24 -13.92 5.63 2.13
C TYR A 24 -14.45 4.29 2.67
N PRO A 25 -13.98 3.12 2.19
CA PRO A 25 -14.49 1.81 2.59
C PRO A 25 -14.06 1.35 3.99
N LYS A 26 -14.12 2.24 4.99
CA LYS A 26 -13.73 2.01 6.40
C LYS A 26 -14.42 0.80 6.99
N ASP A 27 -15.73 0.69 6.82
CA ASP A 27 -16.52 -0.38 7.43
C ASP A 27 -16.27 -1.74 6.77
N PHE A 28 -16.02 -1.76 5.46
CA PHE A 28 -15.60 -2.98 4.76
C PHE A 28 -14.24 -3.45 5.30
N ILE A 29 -13.25 -2.55 5.38
CA ILE A 29 -11.92 -2.85 5.92
C ILE A 29 -12.04 -3.39 7.35
N ARG A 30 -12.73 -2.66 8.24
CA ARG A 30 -12.93 -3.06 9.63
C ARG A 30 -13.60 -4.42 9.77
N THR A 31 -14.60 -4.71 8.94
CA THR A 31 -15.32 -5.99 8.97
C THR A 31 -14.40 -7.17 8.66
N LEU A 32 -13.50 -7.03 7.67
CA LEU A 32 -12.57 -8.11 7.36
C LEU A 32 -11.61 -8.42 8.52
N PHE A 33 -11.11 -7.40 9.23
CA PHE A 33 -10.31 -7.59 10.43
C PHE A 33 -11.11 -8.25 11.56
N LYS A 34 -12.31 -7.70 11.85
CA LYS A 34 -13.20 -8.23 12.89
C LYS A 34 -13.60 -9.70 12.67
N GLU A 35 -13.80 -10.12 11.43
CA GLU A 35 -14.12 -11.51 11.09
C GLU A 35 -12.89 -12.43 11.01
N GLY A 36 -11.68 -11.93 11.31
CA GLY A 36 -10.46 -12.72 11.38
C GLY A 36 -9.90 -13.15 10.02
N TYR A 37 -10.20 -12.39 8.95
CA TYR A 37 -9.61 -12.64 7.64
C TYR A 37 -8.09 -12.46 7.66
N PHE A 38 -7.59 -11.47 8.41
CA PHE A 38 -6.16 -11.18 8.52
C PHE A 38 -5.55 -11.77 9.78
N LYS A 39 -4.34 -12.30 9.65
CA LYS A 39 -3.56 -12.87 10.76
C LYS A 39 -2.17 -12.25 10.78
N GLU A 40 -1.56 -12.20 11.96
CA GLU A 40 -0.25 -11.56 12.18
C GLU A 40 0.88 -12.16 11.33
N ASP A 41 0.93 -13.48 11.26
CA ASP A 41 2.02 -14.26 10.64
C ASP A 41 1.50 -15.20 9.54
N ASP A 42 0.64 -14.68 8.67
CA ASP A 42 0.11 -15.43 7.53
C ASP A 42 0.18 -14.59 6.25
N ILE A 43 1.40 -14.39 5.74
CA ILE A 43 1.65 -13.57 4.54
C ILE A 43 0.88 -14.09 3.33
N LYS A 44 0.81 -15.41 3.16
CA LYS A 44 0.12 -16.02 2.03
C LYS A 44 -1.38 -15.70 2.07
N ASN A 45 -2.07 -16.03 3.17
CA ASN A 45 -3.49 -15.75 3.32
C ASN A 45 -3.79 -14.25 3.21
N ASN A 46 -3.00 -13.41 3.89
CA ASN A 46 -3.17 -11.96 3.82
C ASN A 46 -3.02 -11.44 2.38
N SER A 47 -2.06 -11.99 1.62
CA SER A 47 -1.86 -11.63 0.22
C SER A 47 -3.00 -12.09 -0.68
N GLU A 48 -3.54 -13.30 -0.47
CA GLU A 48 -4.69 -13.81 -1.22
C GLU A 48 -5.93 -12.92 -1.01
N ILE A 49 -6.14 -12.42 0.21
CA ILE A 49 -7.25 -11.50 0.52
C ILE A 49 -7.02 -10.13 -0.14
N ILE A 50 -5.81 -9.57 -0.06
CA ILE A 50 -5.49 -8.30 -0.74
C ILE A 50 -5.69 -8.45 -2.25
N GLU A 51 -5.22 -9.55 -2.85
CA GLU A 51 -5.37 -9.83 -4.28
C GLU A 51 -6.84 -9.88 -4.65
N LYS A 52 -7.66 -10.64 -3.91
CA LYS A 52 -9.08 -10.78 -4.22
C LYS A 52 -9.86 -9.48 -4.08
N VAL A 53 -9.54 -8.66 -3.08
CA VAL A 53 -10.15 -7.33 -2.92
C VAL A 53 -9.68 -6.39 -4.04
N SER A 54 -8.40 -6.44 -4.42
CA SER A 54 -7.81 -5.59 -5.46
C SER A 54 -8.32 -5.92 -6.87
N GLU A 55 -8.74 -7.16 -7.11
CA GLU A 55 -9.48 -7.57 -8.30
C GLU A 55 -10.74 -6.70 -8.47
N SER A 56 -11.45 -6.41 -7.38
CA SER A 56 -12.63 -5.54 -7.40
C SER A 56 -12.28 -4.05 -7.31
N CYS A 57 -11.36 -3.67 -6.42
CA CYS A 57 -10.97 -2.29 -6.16
C CYS A 57 -9.53 -2.20 -5.67
N LEU A 58 -8.61 -1.74 -6.53
CA LEU A 58 -7.20 -1.53 -6.16
C LEU A 58 -7.09 -0.55 -4.99
N THR A 59 -7.87 0.54 -5.02
CA THR A 59 -7.91 1.54 -3.95
C THR A 59 -8.17 0.92 -2.56
N THR A 60 -9.11 -0.02 -2.48
CA THR A 60 -9.44 -0.70 -1.21
C THR A 60 -8.34 -1.71 -0.83
N GLY A 61 -7.80 -2.44 -1.80
CA GLY A 61 -6.65 -3.31 -1.58
C GLY A 61 -5.42 -2.56 -1.05
N PHE A 62 -5.19 -1.35 -1.56
CA PHE A 62 -4.17 -0.44 -1.04
C PHE A 62 -4.43 -0.01 0.42
N CYS A 63 -5.68 0.28 0.79
CA CYS A 63 -6.01 0.60 2.17
C CYS A 63 -5.78 -0.60 3.12
N LEU A 64 -6.12 -1.82 2.68
CA LEU A 64 -5.81 -3.04 3.43
C LEU A 64 -4.30 -3.23 3.60
N TRP A 65 -3.52 -2.93 2.57
CA TRP A 65 -2.07 -2.91 2.68
C TRP A 65 -1.58 -1.86 3.68
N CYS A 66 -2.13 -0.64 3.72
CA CYS A 66 -1.76 0.38 4.71
C CYS A 66 -1.97 -0.13 6.15
N GLN A 67 -3.10 -0.80 6.39
CA GLN A 67 -3.44 -1.41 7.67
C GLN A 67 -2.42 -2.50 8.05
N LEU A 68 -2.04 -3.38 7.11
CA LEU A 68 -1.06 -4.44 7.35
C LEU A 68 0.39 -3.93 7.42
N ALA A 69 0.71 -2.83 6.75
CA ALA A 69 1.96 -2.13 6.92
C ALA A 69 2.09 -1.65 8.36
N PHE A 70 1.05 -1.02 8.92
CA PHE A 70 1.02 -0.65 10.32
C PHE A 70 1.17 -1.86 11.25
N SER A 71 0.46 -2.96 10.97
CA SER A 71 0.62 -4.23 11.70
C SER A 71 2.06 -4.75 11.68
N THR A 72 2.73 -4.61 10.54
CA THR A 72 4.14 -5.01 10.37
C THR A 72 5.06 -4.25 11.33
N TYR A 73 4.74 -2.99 11.65
CA TYR A 73 5.52 -2.20 12.62
C TYR A 73 5.33 -2.74 14.03
N LEU A 74 4.07 -2.94 14.43
CA LEU A 74 3.73 -3.38 15.77
C LEU A 74 4.32 -4.75 16.09
N LYS A 75 4.22 -5.70 15.16
CA LYS A 75 4.73 -7.06 15.37
C LYS A 75 6.25 -7.17 15.39
N ASN A 76 6.96 -6.25 14.73
CA ASN A 76 8.42 -6.25 14.72
C ASN A 76 9.02 -5.42 15.85
N ALA A 77 8.21 -4.58 16.52
CA ALA A 77 8.67 -3.80 17.65
C ALA A 77 9.08 -4.69 18.85
N GLU A 78 10.07 -4.24 19.61
CA GLU A 78 10.58 -4.98 20.78
C GLU A 78 9.67 -4.84 22.01
N SER A 79 9.06 -3.66 22.19
CA SER A 79 8.22 -3.37 23.36
C SER A 79 6.95 -4.25 23.38
N PRO A 80 6.65 -4.90 24.52
CA PRO A 80 5.42 -5.67 24.69
C PRO A 80 4.14 -4.85 24.47
N TYR A 81 4.15 -3.54 24.72
CA TYR A 81 3.00 -2.66 24.52
C TYR A 81 2.44 -2.75 23.09
N PHE A 82 3.31 -2.72 22.08
CA PHE A 82 2.87 -2.79 20.69
C PHE A 82 2.25 -4.14 20.34
N LYS A 83 2.86 -5.23 20.82
CA LYS A 83 2.43 -6.60 20.50
C LYS A 83 1.20 -7.04 21.27
N GLN A 84 1.11 -6.70 22.55
CA GLN A 84 0.06 -7.21 23.45
C GLN A 84 -1.19 -6.34 23.45
N ASP A 85 -1.08 -5.04 23.17
CA ASP A 85 -2.22 -4.12 23.15
C ASP A 85 -2.58 -3.68 21.72
N LEU A 86 -1.74 -2.86 21.10
CA LEU A 86 -2.08 -2.22 19.81
C LEU A 86 -2.27 -3.21 18.67
N GLN A 87 -1.43 -4.25 18.58
CA GLN A 87 -1.54 -5.26 17.52
C GLN A 87 -2.85 -6.07 17.65
N GLN A 88 -3.29 -6.38 18.88
CA GLN A 88 -4.55 -7.09 19.11
C GLN A 88 -5.77 -6.21 18.79
N LYS A 89 -5.72 -4.93 19.17
CA LYS A 89 -6.75 -3.95 18.79
C LYS A 89 -6.83 -3.77 17.28
N LEU A 90 -5.69 -3.79 16.59
CA LEU A 90 -5.62 -3.68 15.14
C LEU A 90 -6.24 -4.91 14.45
N LEU A 91 -5.85 -6.11 14.90
CA LEU A 91 -6.33 -7.37 14.32
C LEU A 91 -7.81 -7.62 14.59
N SER A 92 -8.36 -7.12 15.70
CA SER A 92 -9.80 -7.18 16.00
C SER A 92 -10.63 -6.11 15.26
N GLY A 93 -9.98 -5.17 14.58
CA GLY A 93 -10.62 -4.04 13.90
C GLY A 93 -11.10 -2.92 14.84
N GLU A 94 -10.71 -2.95 16.13
CA GLU A 94 -10.99 -1.87 17.08
C GLU A 94 -10.34 -0.57 16.65
N ILE A 95 -9.07 -0.64 16.22
CA ILE A 95 -8.31 0.50 15.72
C ILE A 95 -7.93 0.31 14.24
N LEU A 96 -7.72 1.43 13.55
CA LEU A 96 -7.17 1.46 12.21
C LEU A 96 -5.80 2.13 12.20
N GLY A 97 -4.95 1.67 11.29
CA GLY A 97 -3.55 2.03 11.19
C GLY A 97 -3.17 2.45 9.78
N ALA A 98 -2.26 3.42 9.69
CA ALA A 98 -1.71 3.93 8.45
C ALA A 98 -0.18 4.01 8.49
N THR A 99 0.41 4.37 7.35
CA THR A 99 1.87 4.47 7.20
C THR A 99 2.30 5.85 6.70
N GLY A 100 3.15 6.50 7.49
CA GLY A 100 3.89 7.72 7.13
C GLY A 100 5.28 7.43 6.56
N LEU A 101 5.59 6.20 6.14
CA LEU A 101 6.96 5.80 5.77
C LEU A 101 7.34 6.10 4.31
N SER A 102 6.44 6.64 3.48
CA SER A 102 6.74 6.92 2.06
C SER A 102 7.97 7.83 1.88
N ASN A 103 8.03 8.96 2.62
CA ASN A 103 9.19 9.85 2.59
C ASN A 103 10.45 9.21 3.22
N PRO A 104 10.38 8.63 4.45
CA PRO A 104 11.52 7.90 5.02
C PRO A 104 12.13 6.83 4.10
N MET A 105 11.30 6.02 3.43
CA MET A 105 11.78 4.98 2.50
C MET A 105 12.57 5.56 1.31
N LYS A 106 12.21 6.76 0.86
CA LYS A 106 12.95 7.47 -0.19
C LYS A 106 14.21 8.13 0.36
N SER A 107 14.14 8.70 1.57
CA SER A 107 15.28 9.33 2.25
C SER A 107 16.40 8.35 2.58
N PHE A 108 16.08 7.10 2.93
CA PHE A 108 17.09 6.06 3.14
C PHE A 108 17.91 5.70 1.89
N ASN A 109 17.42 6.08 0.71
CA ASN A 109 18.08 5.90 -0.57
C ASN A 109 18.46 7.24 -1.21
N ASP A 110 18.67 8.30 -0.42
CA ASP A 110 19.13 9.62 -0.88
C ASP A 110 18.26 10.24 -1.99
N LEU A 111 16.96 9.90 -2.03
CA LEU A 111 16.03 10.43 -3.02
C LEU A 111 15.31 11.70 -2.54
N GLU A 112 15.15 11.87 -1.23
CA GLU A 112 14.46 12.99 -0.59
C GLU A 112 15.06 13.27 0.80
N THR A 113 14.88 14.47 1.35
CA THR A 113 15.15 14.76 2.76
C THR A 113 14.00 14.27 3.64
N PHE A 114 14.28 13.96 4.92
CA PHE A 114 13.23 13.62 5.88
C PHE A 114 12.29 14.82 6.09
N ASN A 115 10.99 14.56 6.02
CA ASN A 115 9.94 15.57 6.20
C ASN A 115 9.66 15.90 7.66
N LEU A 116 9.98 14.99 8.58
CA LEU A 116 9.83 15.17 10.01
C LEU A 116 11.19 15.32 10.68
N SER A 117 11.26 16.29 11.58
CA SER A 117 12.41 16.53 12.44
C SER A 117 12.02 16.39 13.91
N HIS A 118 12.97 16.08 14.77
CA HIS A 118 12.75 16.08 16.21
C HIS A 118 13.89 16.74 16.98
N HIS A 119 13.58 17.10 18.22
CA HIS A 119 14.56 17.41 19.26
C HIS A 119 14.07 16.81 20.59
N TYR A 120 14.95 16.76 21.57
CA TYR A 120 14.58 16.43 22.94
C TYR A 120 14.42 17.72 23.75
N ASP A 121 13.36 17.80 24.54
CA ASP A 121 13.14 18.92 25.45
C ASP A 121 14.00 18.80 26.73
N GLU A 122 13.78 19.72 27.68
CA GLU A 122 14.50 19.77 28.95
C GLU A 122 14.35 18.48 29.79
N ASN A 123 13.25 17.75 29.59
CA ASN A 123 12.93 16.51 30.29
C ASN A 123 13.33 15.25 29.48
N GLN A 124 14.12 15.42 28.41
CA GLN A 124 14.50 14.34 27.47
C GLN A 124 13.31 13.72 26.72
N GLN A 125 12.21 14.45 26.55
CA GLN A 125 11.05 13.97 25.81
C GLN A 125 11.17 14.29 24.32
N LEU A 126 10.77 13.35 23.47
CA LEU A 126 10.85 13.48 22.02
C LEU A 126 9.76 14.42 21.49
N ILE A 127 10.15 15.57 20.91
CA ILE A 127 9.24 16.55 20.31
C ILE A 127 9.42 16.58 18.79
N VAL A 128 8.35 16.30 18.05
CA VAL A 128 8.36 16.17 16.58
C VAL A 128 7.69 17.37 15.90
N ASN A 129 8.31 17.82 14.80
CA ASN A 129 7.81 18.86 13.91
C ASN A 129 7.94 18.45 12.43
N GLY A 130 7.03 18.94 11.59
CA GLY A 130 7.13 18.82 10.12
C GLY A 130 5.80 18.54 9.46
N ARG A 131 5.83 18.14 8.19
CA ARG A 131 4.63 17.87 7.40
C ARG A 131 4.76 16.59 6.58
N LEU A 132 3.81 15.67 6.74
CA LEU A 132 3.64 14.53 5.85
C LEU A 132 2.58 14.90 4.80
N PRO A 133 2.92 14.98 3.51
CA PRO A 133 2.04 15.56 2.50
C PRO A 133 0.85 14.65 2.13
N ALA A 134 1.00 13.34 2.31
CA ALA A 134 -0.03 12.37 2.00
C ALA A 134 0.16 11.09 2.83
N ILE A 135 -0.80 10.83 3.71
CA ILE A 135 -0.96 9.54 4.41
C ILE A 135 -2.36 9.03 4.07
N SER A 136 -2.45 7.81 3.56
CA SER A 136 -3.70 7.15 3.19
C SER A 136 -4.17 6.18 4.27
N ASN A 137 -5.42 5.73 4.18
CA ASN A 137 -6.10 4.89 5.17
C ASN A 137 -6.18 5.54 6.56
N ILE A 138 -6.32 6.88 6.61
CA ILE A 138 -6.25 7.64 7.86
C ILE A 138 -7.50 8.48 8.09
N GLY A 139 -7.90 8.55 9.36
CA GLY A 139 -8.95 9.42 9.89
C GLY A 139 -8.56 9.88 11.30
N PRO A 140 -9.32 10.79 11.92
CA PRO A 140 -8.95 11.40 13.19
C PRO A 140 -8.72 10.39 14.34
N ASP A 141 -9.46 9.29 14.34
CA ASP A 141 -9.39 8.21 15.34
C ASP A 141 -8.32 7.13 15.03
N HIS A 142 -7.55 7.29 13.95
CA HIS A 142 -6.59 6.28 13.51
C HIS A 142 -5.19 6.54 14.08
N TYR A 143 -4.35 5.51 14.01
CA TYR A 143 -2.93 5.58 14.30
C TYR A 143 -2.10 5.58 13.01
N PHE A 144 -0.87 6.09 13.07
CA PHE A 144 0.11 5.91 12.01
C PHE A 144 1.53 5.81 12.53
N GLY A 145 2.37 5.08 11.80
CA GLY A 145 3.81 5.01 12.05
C GLY A 145 4.57 6.05 11.24
N ALA A 146 5.55 6.72 11.85
CA ALA A 146 6.38 7.74 11.21
C ALA A 146 7.83 7.65 11.67
N ILE A 147 8.73 8.29 10.91
CA ILE A 147 10.16 8.43 11.25
C ILE A 147 10.51 9.90 11.20
N SER A 148 11.25 10.37 12.21
CA SER A 148 11.80 11.72 12.25
C SER A 148 13.32 11.69 12.38
N LYS A 149 13.99 12.72 11.85
CA LYS A 149 15.43 12.93 11.99
C LYS A 149 15.73 13.96 13.07
N ASN A 150 16.73 13.72 13.89
CA ASN A 150 17.16 14.68 14.90
C ASN A 150 17.63 15.98 14.21
N ALA A 151 17.23 17.14 14.73
CA ALA A 151 17.58 18.42 14.15
C ALA A 151 19.10 18.73 14.21
N SER A 152 19.83 18.09 15.12
CA SER A 152 21.26 18.36 15.39
C SER A 152 22.16 17.13 15.22
N SER A 153 21.61 15.95 14.94
CA SER A 153 22.38 14.70 14.79
C SER A 153 21.83 13.82 13.66
N ASP A 154 22.47 12.68 13.41
CA ASP A 154 21.99 11.69 12.45
C ASP A 154 21.05 10.63 13.06
N GLU A 155 20.61 10.83 14.30
CA GLU A 155 19.64 9.94 14.94
C GLU A 155 18.30 9.96 14.18
N LEU A 156 17.74 8.76 14.01
CA LEU A 156 16.45 8.53 13.37
C LEU A 156 15.57 7.72 14.30
N VAL A 157 14.45 8.31 14.71
CA VAL A 157 13.51 7.68 15.64
C VAL A 157 12.23 7.30 14.90
N MET A 158 11.81 6.05 15.05
CA MET A 158 10.51 5.56 14.57
C MET A 158 9.54 5.50 15.74
N PHE A 159 8.32 5.96 15.52
CA PHE A 159 7.28 6.05 16.54
C PHE A 159 5.89 5.90 15.94
N ILE A 160 4.90 5.67 16.81
CA ILE A 160 3.48 5.63 16.49
C ILE A 160 2.79 6.89 17.05
N VAL A 161 1.82 7.43 16.32
CA VAL A 161 1.02 8.58 16.77
C VAL A 161 -0.46 8.37 16.46
N GLN A 162 -1.34 8.91 17.32
CA GLN A 162 -2.76 9.06 17.01
C GLN A 162 -2.98 10.33 16.19
N ALA A 163 -3.82 10.26 15.17
CA ALA A 163 -4.02 11.37 14.24
C ALA A 163 -4.74 12.59 14.86
N ASN A 164 -5.43 12.42 15.98
CA ASN A 164 -6.07 13.47 16.76
C ASN A 164 -5.24 13.96 17.97
N GLN A 165 -3.98 13.55 18.09
CA GLN A 165 -3.13 13.98 19.19
C GLN A 165 -2.86 15.49 19.14
N THR A 166 -2.70 16.13 20.31
CA THR A 166 -2.33 17.54 20.42
C THR A 166 -1.12 17.89 19.57
N GLY A 167 -1.20 18.99 18.83
CA GLY A 167 -0.16 19.46 17.91
C GLY A 167 -0.28 18.90 16.49
N ILE A 168 -1.27 18.03 16.21
CA ILE A 168 -1.55 17.52 14.88
C ILE A 168 -2.72 18.25 14.23
N THR A 169 -2.53 18.64 12.97
CA THR A 169 -3.61 19.10 12.09
C THR A 169 -3.69 18.20 10.86
N MET A 170 -4.90 17.76 10.52
CA MET A 170 -5.18 16.95 9.34
C MET A 170 -5.92 17.79 8.29
N GLN A 171 -5.47 17.71 7.04
CA GLN A 171 -6.16 18.29 5.90
C GLN A 171 -6.41 17.20 4.86
N GLU A 172 -7.68 17.00 4.51
CA GLU A 172 -8.06 16.01 3.49
C GLU A 172 -7.47 16.41 2.13
N MET A 173 -6.90 15.42 1.46
CA MET A 173 -6.32 15.58 0.13
C MET A 173 -7.27 14.95 -0.89
N SER A 174 -7.74 15.77 -1.82
CA SER A 174 -8.64 15.36 -2.89
C SER A 174 -8.03 15.66 -4.27
N HIS A 175 -8.74 15.25 -5.33
CA HIS A 175 -8.37 15.50 -6.72
C HIS A 175 -7.07 14.82 -7.17
N PHE A 176 -6.74 13.66 -6.59
CA PHE A 176 -5.77 12.78 -7.21
C PHE A 176 -6.33 12.21 -8.52
N LEU A 177 -5.42 11.80 -9.41
CA LEU A 177 -5.82 11.11 -10.63
C LEU A 177 -6.65 9.85 -10.31
N GLY A 178 -6.27 9.09 -9.29
CA GLY A 178 -7.01 7.92 -8.80
C GLY A 178 -6.83 7.73 -7.30
N VAL A 179 -7.37 6.64 -6.77
CA VAL A 179 -7.33 6.30 -5.33
C VAL A 179 -7.94 7.35 -4.39
N ASN A 180 -8.91 8.14 -4.86
CA ASN A 180 -9.50 9.22 -4.07
C ASN A 180 -10.24 8.70 -2.82
N GLY A 181 -10.88 7.53 -2.88
CA GLY A 181 -11.55 6.89 -1.74
C GLY A 181 -10.61 6.20 -0.75
N SER A 182 -9.31 6.53 -0.76
CA SER A 182 -8.32 5.98 0.16
C SER A 182 -8.23 6.72 1.50
N ALA A 183 -9.04 7.76 1.72
CA ALA A 183 -8.94 8.66 2.88
C ALA A 183 -7.49 9.15 3.08
N THR A 184 -7.03 9.98 2.14
CA THR A 184 -5.67 10.53 2.17
C THR A 184 -5.68 11.93 2.77
N PHE A 185 -4.82 12.15 3.76
CA PHE A 185 -4.67 13.44 4.44
C PHE A 185 -3.21 13.89 4.43
N SER A 186 -3.00 15.20 4.32
CA SER A 186 -1.74 15.79 4.77
C SER A 186 -1.81 15.99 6.27
N ILE A 187 -0.70 15.70 6.96
CA ILE A 187 -0.58 15.79 8.41
C ILE A 187 0.53 16.78 8.74
N ASP A 188 0.13 17.88 9.36
CA ASP A 188 1.04 18.87 9.93
C ASP A 188 1.25 18.55 11.42
N MET A 189 2.51 18.45 11.83
CA MET A 189 2.93 18.18 13.19
C MET A 189 3.67 19.40 13.74
N HIS A 190 3.14 20.01 14.78
CA HIS A 190 3.70 21.20 15.43
C HIS A 190 3.87 20.95 16.93
N HIS A 191 5.11 20.80 17.37
CA HIS A 191 5.50 20.47 18.74
C HIS A 191 4.74 19.26 19.30
N VAL A 192 4.70 18.17 18.54
CA VAL A 192 4.02 16.95 18.94
C VAL A 192 4.92 16.16 19.88
N LEU A 193 4.51 16.05 21.15
CA LEU A 193 5.16 15.19 22.14
C LEU A 193 4.92 13.72 21.82
N ILE A 194 5.97 12.92 21.65
CA ILE A 194 5.86 11.48 21.47
C ILE A 194 6.09 10.81 22.83
N PRO A 195 5.09 10.09 23.39
CA PRO A 195 5.27 9.32 24.61
C PRO A 195 6.34 8.23 24.42
N GLU A 196 7.09 7.92 25.47
CA GLU A 196 8.16 6.90 25.43
C GLU A 196 7.60 5.53 25.00
N GLU A 197 6.42 5.17 25.49
CA GLU A 197 5.72 3.93 25.13
C GLU A 197 5.31 3.87 23.64
N HIS A 198 5.29 5.00 22.94
CA HIS A 198 4.97 5.11 21.52
C HIS A 198 6.21 5.09 20.61
N ILE A 199 7.41 5.14 21.19
CA ILE A 199 8.66 4.98 20.44
C ILE A 199 8.87 3.50 20.11
N ILE A 200 8.99 3.20 18.81
CA ILE A 200 9.30 1.84 18.34
C ILE A 200 10.80 1.58 18.46
N THR A 201 11.62 2.53 18.03
CA THR A 201 13.08 2.38 18.05
C THR A 201 13.80 3.71 17.81
N HIS A 202 14.99 3.86 18.38
CA HIS A 202 15.97 4.92 18.05
C HIS A 202 16.92 4.52 16.90
N ASN A 203 16.77 3.30 16.35
CA ASN A 203 17.52 2.83 15.19
C ASN A 203 16.57 2.57 14.01
N ALA A 204 15.88 3.63 13.58
CA ALA A 204 14.83 3.51 12.56
C ALA A 204 15.33 2.97 11.21
N LYS A 205 16.60 3.20 10.85
CA LYS A 205 17.19 2.67 9.60
C LYS A 205 17.32 1.15 9.61
N ALA A 206 17.79 0.57 10.72
CA ALA A 206 17.89 -0.88 10.86
C ALA A 206 16.50 -1.52 10.89
N PHE A 207 15.58 -0.95 11.66
CA PHE A 207 14.19 -1.43 11.73
C PHE A 207 13.48 -1.35 10.38
N ALA A 208 13.64 -0.25 9.64
CA ALA A 208 13.14 -0.11 8.28
C ALA A 208 13.66 -1.23 7.37
N SER A 209 14.95 -1.58 7.48
CA SER A 209 15.57 -2.65 6.69
C SER A 209 15.01 -4.04 7.03
N GLN A 210 14.62 -4.27 8.29
CA GLN A 210 13.98 -5.50 8.74
C GLN A 210 12.54 -5.65 8.21
N ILE A 211 11.74 -4.59 8.25
CA ILE A 211 10.32 -4.67 7.85
C ILE A 211 10.11 -4.58 6.33
N ARG A 212 11.08 -4.02 5.60
CA ARG A 212 10.95 -3.65 4.19
C ARG A 212 10.58 -4.83 3.26
N PRO A 213 11.11 -6.05 3.44
CA PRO A 213 10.69 -7.19 2.60
C PRO A 213 9.21 -7.52 2.74
N GLN A 214 8.68 -7.61 3.96
CA GLN A 214 7.25 -7.84 4.18
C GLN A 214 6.40 -6.67 3.66
N PHE A 215 6.85 -5.44 3.89
CA PHE A 215 6.17 -4.23 3.41
C PHE A 215 6.01 -4.22 1.88
N VAL A 216 7.05 -4.61 1.13
CA VAL A 216 7.03 -4.73 -0.34
C VAL A 216 6.23 -5.94 -0.80
N ALA A 217 6.39 -7.09 -0.14
CA ALA A 217 5.68 -8.32 -0.50
C ALA A 217 4.16 -8.12 -0.51
N LEU A 218 3.61 -7.47 0.52
CA LEU A 218 2.17 -7.20 0.63
C LEU A 218 1.64 -6.18 -0.39
N GLN A 219 2.51 -5.47 -1.14
CA GLN A 219 2.07 -4.59 -2.23
C GLN A 219 1.87 -5.35 -3.56
N ILE A 220 2.61 -6.43 -3.79
CA ILE A 220 2.51 -7.24 -5.02
C ILE A 220 1.08 -7.75 -5.30
N PRO A 221 0.34 -8.33 -4.32
CA PRO A 221 -1.02 -8.81 -4.57
C PRO A 221 -1.99 -7.70 -5.00
N ILE A 222 -1.72 -6.43 -4.66
CA ILE A 222 -2.52 -5.29 -5.14
C ILE A 222 -2.51 -5.24 -6.67
N ALA A 223 -1.32 -5.33 -7.27
CA ALA A 223 -1.17 -5.34 -8.72
C ALA A 223 -1.74 -6.62 -9.33
N LEU A 224 -1.50 -7.79 -8.73
CA LEU A 224 -2.01 -9.07 -9.24
C LEU A 224 -3.54 -9.04 -9.40
N GLY A 225 -4.27 -8.62 -8.37
CA GLY A 225 -5.73 -8.50 -8.46
C GLY A 225 -6.16 -7.54 -9.57
N ALA A 226 -5.52 -6.36 -9.64
CA ALA A 226 -5.86 -5.36 -10.65
C ALA A 226 -5.54 -5.81 -12.09
N ILE A 227 -4.45 -6.57 -12.30
CA ILE A 227 -4.10 -7.18 -13.59
C ILE A 227 -5.16 -8.19 -13.98
N ARG A 228 -5.51 -9.15 -13.11
CA ARG A 228 -6.54 -10.17 -13.37
C ARG A 228 -7.84 -9.54 -13.83
N SER A 229 -8.32 -8.54 -13.08
CA SER A 229 -9.58 -7.88 -13.42
C SER A 229 -9.50 -7.07 -14.72
N SER A 230 -8.33 -6.56 -15.10
CA SER A 230 -8.14 -5.87 -16.39
C SER A 230 -8.11 -6.84 -17.56
N LEU A 231 -7.51 -8.02 -17.38
CA LEU A 231 -7.56 -9.14 -18.34
C LEU A 231 -9.00 -9.64 -18.50
N ASP A 232 -9.76 -9.79 -17.40
CA ASP A 232 -11.16 -10.20 -17.47
C ASP A 232 -12.01 -9.19 -18.26
N LEU A 233 -11.74 -7.88 -18.09
CA LEU A 233 -12.36 -6.86 -18.91
C LEU A 233 -12.00 -7.01 -20.39
N ILE A 234 -10.74 -7.28 -20.74
CA ILE A 234 -10.35 -7.57 -22.14
C ILE A 234 -11.19 -8.73 -22.70
N HIS A 235 -11.28 -9.84 -21.96
CA HIS A 235 -12.02 -11.02 -22.40
C HIS A 235 -13.53 -10.77 -22.59
N GLN A 236 -14.13 -9.91 -21.78
CA GLN A 236 -15.54 -9.51 -21.93
C GLN A 236 -15.82 -8.81 -23.27
N PHE A 237 -14.81 -8.19 -23.88
CA PHE A 237 -14.93 -7.49 -25.16
C PHE A 237 -14.32 -8.27 -26.34
N SER A 238 -13.85 -9.51 -26.17
CA SER A 238 -13.21 -10.29 -27.24
C SER A 238 -14.03 -10.45 -28.52
N HIS A 239 -15.36 -10.50 -28.41
CA HIS A 239 -16.28 -10.61 -29.55
C HIS A 239 -17.03 -9.30 -29.87
N ALA A 240 -16.63 -8.18 -29.27
CA ALA A 240 -17.27 -6.90 -29.51
C ALA A 240 -17.17 -6.48 -30.99
N GLN A 241 -18.21 -5.81 -31.48
CA GLN A 241 -18.27 -5.20 -32.82
C GLN A 241 -17.82 -6.16 -33.94
N ASN A 242 -18.34 -7.40 -33.93
CA ASN A 242 -18.01 -8.46 -34.90
C ASN A 242 -16.52 -8.85 -34.92
N GLY A 243 -15.88 -8.88 -33.74
CA GLY A 243 -14.49 -9.34 -33.60
C GLY A 243 -13.45 -8.31 -34.04
N ILE A 244 -13.76 -7.01 -33.98
CA ILE A 244 -12.82 -5.94 -34.36
C ILE A 244 -11.51 -5.99 -33.55
N ASN A 245 -11.59 -6.49 -32.31
CA ASN A 245 -10.44 -6.55 -31.40
C ASN A 245 -9.34 -7.51 -31.85
N GLN A 246 -9.59 -8.37 -32.84
CA GLN A 246 -8.55 -9.23 -33.46
C GLN A 246 -7.48 -8.44 -34.23
N TYR A 247 -7.75 -7.17 -34.55
CA TYR A 247 -6.82 -6.28 -35.26
C TYR A 247 -5.99 -5.40 -34.33
N LEU A 248 -6.09 -5.57 -33.02
CA LEU A 248 -5.24 -4.87 -32.05
C LEU A 248 -3.86 -5.54 -32.00
N GLU A 249 -2.82 -4.75 -31.74
CA GLU A 249 -1.42 -5.22 -31.65
C GLU A 249 -1.09 -5.90 -30.30
N TYR A 250 -2.06 -5.96 -29.37
CA TYR A 250 -1.85 -6.57 -28.06
C TYR A 250 -1.95 -8.10 -28.12
N ASP A 251 -0.93 -8.78 -27.62
CA ASP A 251 -0.96 -10.23 -27.38
C ASP A 251 -1.47 -10.53 -25.97
N VAL A 252 -2.77 -10.79 -25.86
CA VAL A 252 -3.43 -11.09 -24.58
C VAL A 252 -2.89 -12.37 -23.97
N GLN A 253 -2.47 -13.36 -24.77
CA GLN A 253 -1.93 -14.61 -24.26
C GLN A 253 -0.57 -14.39 -23.60
N VAL A 254 0.26 -13.50 -24.14
CA VAL A 254 1.52 -13.10 -23.50
C VAL A 254 1.26 -12.46 -22.13
N PHE A 255 0.26 -11.57 -22.03
CA PHE A 255 -0.10 -10.97 -20.74
C PHE A 255 -0.60 -12.00 -19.72
N GLU A 256 -1.45 -12.96 -20.13
CA GLU A 256 -1.92 -14.05 -19.27
C GLU A 256 -0.74 -14.90 -18.76
N ASN A 257 0.18 -15.28 -19.65
CA ASN A 257 1.36 -16.06 -19.29
C ASN A 257 2.27 -15.31 -18.30
N GLN A 258 2.50 -14.02 -18.53
CA GLN A 258 3.29 -13.17 -17.63
C GLN A 258 2.60 -13.03 -16.26
N TYR A 259 1.29 -12.83 -16.24
CA TYR A 259 0.51 -12.78 -15.01
C TYR A 259 0.64 -14.08 -14.21
N ASP A 260 0.42 -15.24 -14.85
CA ASP A 260 0.52 -16.54 -14.20
C ASP A 260 1.92 -16.81 -13.65
N GLN A 261 2.96 -16.43 -14.40
CA GLN A 261 4.34 -16.56 -13.97
C GLN A 261 4.65 -15.71 -12.74
N ILE A 262 4.31 -14.41 -12.77
CA ILE A 262 4.56 -13.49 -11.64
C ILE A 262 3.79 -13.95 -10.40
N ARG A 263 2.51 -14.30 -10.58
CA ARG A 263 1.66 -14.78 -9.49
C ARG A 263 2.23 -16.04 -8.85
N LYS A 264 2.61 -17.03 -9.67
CA LYS A 264 3.21 -18.28 -9.20
C LYS A 264 4.50 -18.01 -8.41
N GLN A 265 5.42 -17.23 -8.99
CA GLN A 265 6.70 -16.91 -8.36
C GLN A 265 6.50 -16.18 -7.02
N PHE A 266 5.56 -15.23 -6.95
CA PHE A 266 5.24 -14.52 -5.72
C PHE A 266 4.72 -15.45 -4.61
N TYR A 267 3.80 -16.35 -4.91
CA TYR A 267 3.28 -17.29 -3.91
C TYR A 267 4.31 -18.35 -3.51
N ASP A 268 5.16 -18.81 -4.44
CA ASP A 268 6.30 -19.69 -4.11
C ASP A 268 7.30 -19.03 -3.15
N VAL A 269 7.49 -17.70 -3.24
CA VAL A 269 8.33 -16.92 -2.32
C VAL A 269 7.64 -16.73 -0.97
N SER A 270 6.33 -16.49 -0.99
CA SER A 270 5.52 -16.22 0.21
C SER A 270 5.35 -17.45 1.12
N GLU A 271 5.39 -18.67 0.56
CA GLU A 271 5.30 -19.92 1.32
C GLU A 271 6.55 -20.26 2.15
N LYS A 272 7.72 -19.75 1.75
CA LYS A 272 9.01 -20.15 2.33
C LYS A 272 9.32 -19.50 3.68
N ASN A 273 8.45 -18.62 4.19
CA ASN A 273 8.55 -17.94 5.51
C ASN A 273 9.90 -17.24 5.81
N VAL A 274 10.69 -16.90 4.79
CA VAL A 274 11.95 -16.15 4.93
C VAL A 274 12.03 -15.05 3.87
N LEU A 275 11.13 -14.06 3.96
CA LEU A 275 11.10 -12.93 3.02
C LEU A 275 12.40 -12.11 3.03
N GLN A 276 13.13 -12.10 4.15
CA GLN A 276 14.36 -11.33 4.30
C GLN A 276 15.43 -11.70 3.26
N ASN A 277 15.56 -13.00 2.97
CA ASN A 277 16.53 -13.53 2.00
C ASN A 277 16.01 -13.47 0.55
N LYS A 278 14.83 -12.88 0.36
CA LYS A 278 14.10 -12.84 -0.90
C LYS A 278 13.82 -11.41 -1.35
N PHE A 279 14.52 -10.45 -0.76
CA PHE A 279 14.27 -9.05 -1.04
C PHE A 279 14.52 -8.68 -2.51
N GLU A 280 15.56 -9.22 -3.15
CA GLU A 280 15.81 -9.04 -4.58
C GLU A 280 14.66 -9.59 -5.44
N ASP A 281 14.27 -10.85 -5.20
CA ASP A 281 13.12 -11.51 -5.87
C ASP A 281 11.84 -10.65 -5.73
N LEU A 282 11.57 -10.10 -4.54
CA LEU A 282 10.39 -9.25 -4.28
C LEU A 282 10.43 -7.92 -5.03
N ILE A 283 11.62 -7.32 -5.18
CA ILE A 283 11.81 -6.08 -5.93
C ILE A 283 11.59 -6.32 -7.42
N GLU A 284 12.12 -7.42 -7.96
CA GLU A 284 11.87 -7.83 -9.35
C GLU A 284 10.38 -8.10 -9.57
N LEU A 285 9.74 -8.90 -8.71
CA LEU A 285 8.32 -9.23 -8.83
C LEU A 285 7.43 -7.98 -8.75
N LYS A 286 7.67 -7.07 -7.80
CA LYS A 286 6.90 -5.81 -7.70
C LYS A 286 7.07 -4.96 -8.96
N LYS A 287 8.29 -4.88 -9.49
CA LYS A 287 8.58 -4.11 -10.71
C LYS A 287 7.87 -4.72 -11.92
N SER A 288 8.00 -6.04 -12.13
CA SER A 288 7.37 -6.77 -13.22
C SER A 288 5.84 -6.68 -13.16
N ALA A 289 5.25 -6.85 -11.97
CA ALA A 289 3.81 -6.67 -11.77
C ALA A 289 3.37 -5.23 -12.09
N GLY A 290 4.14 -4.22 -11.70
CA GLY A 290 3.80 -2.84 -11.98
C GLY A 290 3.86 -2.48 -13.47
N TYR A 291 4.85 -2.96 -14.22
CA TYR A 291 4.87 -2.77 -15.68
C TYR A 291 3.74 -3.53 -16.38
N LEU A 292 3.52 -4.80 -16.02
CA LEU A 292 2.42 -5.59 -16.59
C LEU A 292 1.06 -4.95 -16.32
N LEU A 293 0.85 -4.39 -15.12
CA LEU A 293 -0.38 -3.66 -14.79
C LEU A 293 -0.62 -2.48 -15.73
N LEU A 294 0.40 -1.66 -15.99
CA LEU A 294 0.28 -0.52 -16.92
C LEU A 294 -0.07 -0.99 -18.34
N ASP A 295 0.63 -2.00 -18.85
CA ASP A 295 0.42 -2.53 -20.20
C ASP A 295 -0.99 -3.13 -20.35
N VAL A 296 -1.43 -3.93 -19.37
CA VAL A 296 -2.75 -4.57 -19.39
C VAL A 296 -3.87 -3.53 -19.19
N ASN A 297 -3.69 -2.51 -18.33
CA ASN A 297 -4.68 -1.43 -18.20
C ASN A 297 -4.85 -0.67 -19.52
N GLN A 298 -3.75 -0.36 -20.21
CA GLN A 298 -3.79 0.30 -21.51
C GLN A 298 -4.49 -0.58 -22.55
N ALA A 299 -4.12 -1.86 -22.63
CA ALA A 299 -4.76 -2.82 -23.52
C ALA A 299 -6.26 -2.94 -23.24
N SER A 300 -6.66 -2.99 -21.96
CA SER A 300 -8.06 -3.07 -21.54
C SER A 300 -8.88 -1.85 -21.96
N MET A 301 -8.32 -0.65 -21.81
CA MET A 301 -8.94 0.59 -22.28
C MET A 301 -9.14 0.61 -23.80
N VAL A 302 -8.10 0.26 -24.57
CA VAL A 302 -8.18 0.23 -26.04
C VAL A 302 -9.18 -0.84 -26.51
N ASN A 303 -9.14 -2.03 -25.91
CA ASN A 303 -10.01 -3.16 -26.25
C ASN A 303 -11.51 -2.88 -26.00
N GLY A 304 -11.83 -2.09 -24.97
CA GLY A 304 -13.22 -1.68 -24.70
C GLY A 304 -13.71 -0.49 -25.54
N GLY A 305 -12.83 0.15 -26.33
CA GLY A 305 -13.15 1.24 -27.24
C GLY A 305 -13.89 2.41 -26.58
N SER A 306 -14.87 3.00 -27.27
CA SER A 306 -15.61 4.17 -26.78
C SER A 306 -16.37 3.93 -25.47
N LYS A 307 -16.78 2.68 -25.19
CA LYS A 307 -17.44 2.33 -23.92
C LYS A 307 -16.47 2.40 -22.74
N ALA A 308 -15.24 1.93 -22.94
CA ALA A 308 -14.19 2.05 -21.93
C ALA A 308 -13.75 3.51 -21.71
N TYR A 309 -13.95 4.39 -22.68
CA TYR A 309 -13.64 5.82 -22.51
C TYR A 309 -14.67 6.62 -21.68
N ALA A 310 -15.78 6.00 -21.25
CA ALA A 310 -16.73 6.66 -20.37
C ALA A 310 -16.10 6.97 -19.00
N TYR A 311 -16.48 8.10 -18.41
CA TYR A 311 -15.89 8.60 -17.15
C TYR A 311 -15.93 7.59 -16.00
N HIS A 312 -17.06 6.87 -15.85
CA HIS A 312 -17.25 5.85 -14.82
C HIS A 312 -16.98 4.41 -15.31
N SER A 313 -16.31 4.23 -16.44
CA SER A 313 -15.97 2.89 -16.88
C SER A 313 -14.98 2.23 -15.90
N PRO A 314 -15.05 0.90 -15.73
CA PRO A 314 -14.06 0.21 -14.90
C PRO A 314 -12.64 0.33 -15.47
N GLN A 315 -12.47 0.44 -16.80
CA GLN A 315 -11.17 0.65 -17.45
C GLN A 315 -10.57 2.01 -17.11
N ALA A 316 -11.37 3.08 -17.13
CA ALA A 316 -10.92 4.43 -16.81
C ALA A 316 -10.40 4.51 -15.37
N ARG A 317 -11.15 3.94 -14.42
CA ARG A 317 -10.68 3.80 -13.03
C ARG A 317 -9.38 3.00 -12.94
N LYS A 318 -9.32 1.83 -13.59
CA LYS A 318 -8.16 0.93 -13.51
C LYS A 318 -6.89 1.56 -14.07
N LEU A 319 -6.97 2.35 -15.13
CA LEU A 319 -5.82 3.14 -15.61
C LEU A 319 -5.29 4.11 -14.55
N LYS A 320 -6.19 4.87 -13.91
CA LYS A 320 -5.82 5.83 -12.85
C LYS A 320 -5.19 5.10 -11.65
N GLU A 321 -5.76 3.97 -11.26
CA GLU A 321 -5.25 3.08 -10.21
C GLU A 321 -3.89 2.46 -10.57
N GLY A 322 -3.66 2.07 -11.83
CA GLY A 322 -2.39 1.54 -12.33
C GLY A 322 -1.26 2.57 -12.27
N PHE A 323 -1.52 3.82 -12.69
CA PHE A 323 -0.56 4.91 -12.53
C PHE A 323 -0.24 5.22 -11.07
N PHE A 324 -1.22 5.12 -10.18
CA PHE A 324 -0.96 5.21 -8.74
C PHE A 324 -0.02 4.09 -8.27
N PHE A 325 -0.26 2.84 -8.65
CA PHE A 325 0.62 1.73 -8.26
C PHE A 325 2.07 1.94 -8.74
N ALA A 326 2.26 2.47 -9.95
CA ALA A 326 3.59 2.81 -10.45
C ALA A 326 4.31 3.89 -9.61
N ALA A 327 3.54 4.79 -8.99
CA ALA A 327 4.00 5.86 -8.10
C ALA A 327 4.03 5.46 -6.61
N LEU A 328 3.54 4.28 -6.24
CA LEU A 328 3.50 3.80 -4.86
C LEU A 328 4.89 3.36 -4.39
N THR A 329 5.43 4.04 -3.36
CA THR A 329 6.76 3.75 -2.80
C THR A 329 6.92 2.29 -2.34
N PRO A 330 8.02 1.60 -2.72
CA PRO A 330 9.02 2.02 -3.70
C PRO A 330 8.43 2.08 -5.11
N THR A 331 8.54 3.26 -5.75
CA THR A 331 8.02 3.52 -7.11
C THR A 331 8.74 2.68 -8.16
N LEU A 332 8.20 2.53 -9.38
CA LEU A 332 8.92 1.80 -10.46
C LEU A 332 10.34 2.35 -10.70
N ARG A 333 10.52 3.67 -10.59
CA ARG A 333 11.84 4.32 -10.70
C ARG A 333 12.76 3.96 -9.53
N HIS A 334 12.21 3.97 -8.31
CA HIS A 334 12.94 3.58 -7.10
C HIS A 334 13.33 2.10 -7.16
N LEU A 335 12.43 1.21 -7.59
CA LEU A 335 12.72 -0.20 -7.82
C LEU A 335 13.87 -0.40 -8.82
N GLY A 336 13.91 0.40 -9.89
CA GLY A 336 15.03 0.40 -10.84
C GLY A 336 16.36 0.75 -10.17
N LYS A 337 16.41 1.81 -9.36
CA LYS A 337 17.61 2.16 -8.58
C LYS A 337 18.03 1.02 -7.63
N LEU A 338 17.08 0.45 -6.90
CA LEU A 338 17.34 -0.63 -5.95
C LEU A 338 17.92 -1.88 -6.61
N GLN A 339 17.46 -2.24 -7.82
CA GLN A 339 18.03 -3.36 -8.55
C GLN A 339 19.50 -3.14 -8.92
N GLU A 340 19.86 -1.93 -9.34
CA GLU A 340 21.26 -1.61 -9.68
C GLU A 340 22.16 -1.60 -8.43
N GLU A 341 21.67 -1.08 -7.30
CA GLU A 341 22.39 -1.12 -6.02
C GLU A 341 22.61 -2.55 -5.52
N LEU A 342 21.59 -3.42 -5.63
CA LEU A 342 21.70 -4.82 -5.22
C LEU A 342 22.70 -5.60 -6.09
N LYS A 343 22.67 -5.41 -7.42
CA LYS A 343 23.67 -6.02 -8.32
C LYS A 343 25.10 -5.56 -7.98
N ALA A 344 25.29 -4.28 -7.70
CA ALA A 344 26.60 -3.72 -7.36
C ALA A 344 27.14 -4.22 -6.01
N SER A 345 26.27 -4.71 -5.11
CA SER A 345 26.66 -5.24 -3.80
C SER A 345 27.10 -6.72 -3.82
N VAL A 346 26.90 -7.41 -4.95
CA VAL A 346 27.28 -8.82 -5.17
C VAL A 346 28.70 -8.95 -5.79
N TYR A 347 29.27 -7.83 -6.24
CA TYR A 347 30.65 -7.70 -6.72
C TYR A 347 31.49 -6.88 -5.73
#